data_AF-A0A968F5A0-F1
#
_entry.id   AF-A0A968F5A0-F1
#
_cell.length_a   1.000
_cell.length_b   1.000
_cell.length_c   1.000
_cell.angle_alpha   90.00
_cell.angle_beta   90.00
_cell.angle_gamma   90.00
#
_symmetry.space_group_name_H-M   'P 1'
#
loop_
_entity.id
_entity.type
_entity.pdbx_description
1 polymer ?
#
loop_
_entity_poly.entity_id
_entity_poly.type
_entity_poly.pdbx_seq_one_letter_code
_entity_poly.pdbx_strand_id
1 'polypeptide(L)'
;MRQNNIINYVLCLSLILTLFGKDLKGQTYSEAPMVYWEDSVLTDMIYVKFKKHNVVELPQGQTKATGHAISPSYPEIRQVFSDYSSKRGIFLTELQLRKAVPEAQPADTLFIDPKSGQGRILPDLSRIYLILFPKPVNVDPLMAKLEKRPEVEYTHGPVQWVEMAVETPDDPFYVDGTQWYLDAIQAPLAWEITKGSSTIRIALIEASGVELDHEDLMVKIAGGDNNPSGILSAHGTAVAGFAGAATNNGIGVASLGWKITLLTYQPVPDDDERTVLAGKINDAVNAGARVINMSFRTVKNDENLEACPDPLPPGFNKGQINWDYPAVRDAVAAAIGSNVVVIAAAGNDASSGNVFIYPCYEVPFTVWPA
;
A
#
# COMPACT_ATOMS: atom_id res chain seq x y z
N MET A 1 37.15 -13.96 -4.58
CA MET A 1 36.20 -14.22 -5.68
C MET A 1 34.80 -14.13 -5.13
N ARG A 2 33.94 -13.36 -5.81
CA ARG A 2 32.48 -13.22 -5.66
C ARG A 2 31.92 -12.46 -4.45
N GLN A 3 31.62 -11.19 -4.71
CA GLN A 3 30.40 -10.42 -4.41
C GLN A 3 30.84 -8.96 -4.29
N ASN A 4 30.89 -8.21 -5.40
CA ASN A 4 31.11 -6.75 -5.35
C ASN A 4 30.80 -5.99 -6.66
N ASN A 5 29.91 -6.48 -7.53
CA ASN A 5 29.62 -5.80 -8.80
C ASN A 5 28.15 -5.41 -9.02
N ILE A 6 27.29 -5.42 -7.98
CA ILE A 6 25.90 -4.95 -8.10
C ILE A 6 25.66 -3.62 -7.37
N ILE A 7 26.47 -3.26 -6.37
CA ILE A 7 26.28 -2.02 -5.59
C ILE A 7 26.83 -0.77 -6.31
N ASN A 8 27.76 -0.92 -7.25
CA ASN A 8 28.40 0.24 -7.90
C ASN A 8 27.58 0.88 -9.03
N TYR A 9 26.54 0.22 -9.57
CA TYR A 9 25.69 0.83 -10.59
C TYR A 9 24.53 1.64 -10.00
N VAL A 10 24.08 1.33 -8.78
CA VAL A 10 23.01 2.07 -8.09
C VAL A 10 23.53 3.39 -7.53
N LEU A 11 24.75 3.41 -6.96
CA LEU A 11 25.37 4.61 -6.40
C LEU A 11 25.82 5.64 -7.45
N CYS A 12 26.23 5.21 -8.64
CA CYS A 12 26.59 6.14 -9.72
C CYS A 12 25.39 6.88 -10.31
N LEU A 13 24.17 6.33 -10.21
CA LEU A 13 22.96 6.99 -10.71
C LEU A 13 22.43 8.05 -9.73
N SER A 14 22.55 7.79 -8.41
CA SER A 14 22.18 8.75 -7.37
C SER A 14 23.00 10.04 -7.40
N LEU A 15 24.26 9.98 -7.85
CA LEU A 15 25.15 11.15 -7.90
C LEU A 15 24.91 12.05 -9.13
N ILE A 16 24.26 11.55 -10.17
CA ILE A 16 23.90 12.34 -11.37
C ILE A 16 22.56 13.08 -11.15
N LEU A 17 21.71 12.58 -10.24
CA LEU A 17 20.40 13.13 -9.91
C LEU A 17 20.42 14.48 -9.16
N THR A 18 21.54 14.86 -8.54
CA THR A 18 21.64 16.14 -7.81
C THR A 18 22.14 17.31 -8.64
N LEU A 19 22.57 17.10 -9.90
CA LEU A 19 23.24 18.14 -10.69
C LEU A 19 22.48 18.67 -11.90
N PHE A 20 21.39 18.04 -12.35
CA PHE A 20 20.61 18.56 -13.47
C PHE A 20 19.11 18.37 -13.26
N GLY A 21 18.44 19.48 -12.96
CA GLY A 21 17.00 19.53 -12.72
C GLY A 21 16.16 19.18 -13.95
N LYS A 22 15.11 18.39 -13.69
CA LYS A 22 13.70 18.58 -14.08
C LYS A 22 12.92 17.33 -13.63
N ASP A 23 11.68 17.55 -13.20
CA ASP A 23 10.75 16.50 -12.79
C ASP A 23 10.68 15.37 -13.85
N LEU A 24 10.99 14.16 -13.41
CA LEU A 24 10.88 12.97 -14.25
C LEU A 24 9.41 12.56 -14.31
N LYS A 25 8.71 12.95 -15.39
CA LYS A 25 7.39 12.39 -15.73
C LYS A 25 7.55 10.90 -16.04
N GLY A 26 6.95 10.04 -15.20
CA GLY A 26 6.68 8.61 -15.38
C GLY A 26 7.84 7.77 -15.89
N GLN A 27 8.57 7.06 -15.01
CA GLN A 27 9.56 6.10 -15.45
C GLN A 27 8.87 4.83 -15.99
N THR A 28 9.26 4.39 -17.19
CA THR A 28 8.88 3.06 -17.69
C THR A 28 10.05 2.10 -17.45
N TYR A 29 9.85 1.10 -16.61
CA TYR A 29 10.79 0.01 -16.41
C TYR A 29 10.36 -1.19 -17.24
N SER A 30 11.32 -1.92 -17.80
CA SER A 30 11.03 -3.12 -18.60
C SER A 30 12.00 -4.23 -18.20
N GLU A 31 11.50 -5.47 -18.18
CA GLU A 31 12.31 -6.66 -17.89
C GLU A 31 13.39 -6.92 -18.97
N ALA A 32 13.23 -6.32 -20.15
CA ALA A 32 14.19 -6.38 -21.26
C ALA A 32 14.28 -5.03 -21.99
N PRO A 33 15.36 -4.76 -22.74
CA PRO A 33 15.43 -3.64 -23.66
C PRO A 33 14.22 -3.57 -24.58
N MET A 34 13.64 -2.38 -24.70
CA MET A 34 12.51 -2.08 -25.58
C MET A 34 12.93 -0.94 -26.51
N VAL A 35 12.84 -1.18 -27.82
CA VAL A 35 13.09 -0.16 -28.85
C VAL A 35 11.81 0.04 -29.64
N TYR A 36 11.24 1.23 -29.54
CA TYR A 36 10.08 1.63 -30.34
C TYR A 36 10.55 2.04 -31.73
N TRP A 37 10.05 1.34 -32.75
CA TRP A 37 10.38 1.61 -34.15
C TRP A 37 9.11 1.57 -34.98
N GLU A 38 8.71 2.72 -35.53
CA GLU A 38 7.43 2.89 -36.23
C GLU A 38 6.26 2.40 -35.34
N ASP A 39 5.47 1.44 -35.81
CA ASP A 39 4.34 0.83 -35.10
C ASP A 39 4.71 -0.49 -34.41
N SER A 40 6.00 -0.80 -34.28
CA SER A 40 6.50 -2.04 -33.67
C SER A 40 7.32 -1.78 -32.43
N VAL A 41 7.22 -2.70 -31.47
CA VAL A 41 8.08 -2.73 -30.29
C VAL A 41 9.08 -3.87 -30.45
N LEU A 42 10.37 -3.52 -30.48
CA LEU A 42 11.45 -4.49 -30.58
C LEU A 42 11.96 -4.82 -29.18
N THR A 43 12.15 -6.10 -28.91
CA THR A 43 12.74 -6.60 -27.67
C THR A 43 13.64 -7.80 -27.94
N ASP A 44 14.52 -8.11 -27.02
CA ASP A 44 15.41 -9.26 -27.11
C ASP A 44 14.95 -10.46 -26.28
N MET A 45 13.74 -10.44 -25.72
CA MET A 45 13.26 -11.49 -24.81
C MET A 45 11.75 -11.75 -24.93
N ILE A 46 11.36 -13.02 -24.82
CA ILE A 46 9.97 -13.42 -24.54
C ILE A 46 9.92 -14.56 -23.53
N TYR A 47 8.77 -14.74 -22.89
CA TYR A 47 8.43 -15.93 -22.12
C TYR A 47 7.60 -16.88 -22.99
N VAL A 48 7.89 -18.17 -22.86
CA VAL A 48 7.12 -19.26 -23.47
C VAL A 48 6.93 -20.34 -22.43
N LYS A 49 5.67 -20.68 -22.13
CA LYS A 49 5.36 -21.86 -21.32
C LYS A 49 4.88 -22.98 -22.24
N PHE A 50 5.48 -24.16 -22.09
CA PHE A 50 5.11 -25.35 -22.85
C PHE A 50 4.17 -26.25 -22.05
N LYS A 51 3.33 -27.01 -22.75
CA LYS A 51 2.42 -28.00 -22.14
C LYS A 51 3.13 -29.30 -21.71
N LYS A 52 4.30 -29.60 -22.28
CA LYS A 52 5.09 -30.82 -22.02
C LYS A 52 6.55 -30.47 -21.73
N HIS A 53 7.21 -31.22 -20.85
CA HIS A 53 8.60 -30.98 -20.47
C HIS A 53 9.60 -31.27 -21.58
N ASN A 54 9.32 -32.24 -22.44
CA ASN A 54 10.25 -32.67 -23.49
C ASN A 54 10.21 -31.80 -24.76
N VAL A 55 9.48 -30.67 -24.76
CA VAL A 55 9.55 -29.71 -25.87
C VAL A 55 10.91 -29.00 -25.87
N VAL A 56 11.51 -28.80 -24.70
CA VAL A 56 12.86 -28.29 -24.52
C VAL A 56 13.68 -29.31 -23.73
N GLU A 57 14.74 -29.82 -24.35
CA GLU A 57 15.65 -30.81 -23.79
C GLU A 57 16.93 -30.12 -23.31
N LEU A 58 16.95 -29.74 -22.02
CA LEU A 58 18.14 -29.19 -21.39
C LEU A 58 19.11 -30.33 -21.00
N PRO A 59 20.44 -30.12 -21.12
CA PRO A 59 21.42 -31.02 -20.53
C PRO A 59 21.18 -31.17 -19.02
N GLN A 60 21.49 -32.34 -18.46
CA GLN A 60 21.24 -32.64 -17.05
C GLN A 60 21.91 -31.60 -16.14
N GLY A 61 21.12 -31.06 -15.19
CA GLY A 61 21.58 -30.05 -14.23
C GLY A 61 21.75 -28.63 -14.81
N GLN A 62 21.51 -28.42 -16.11
CA GLN A 62 21.57 -27.11 -16.72
C GLN A 62 20.22 -26.41 -16.73
N THR A 63 20.26 -25.08 -16.59
CA THR A 63 19.10 -24.19 -16.62
C THR A 63 19.09 -23.31 -17.86
N LYS A 64 20.09 -23.48 -18.73
CA LYS A 64 20.30 -22.71 -19.95
C LYS A 64 20.72 -23.64 -21.09
N ALA A 65 20.31 -23.32 -22.31
CA ALA A 65 20.78 -23.96 -23.53
C ALA A 65 20.62 -23.00 -24.71
N THR A 66 20.99 -23.43 -25.91
CA THR A 66 20.68 -22.70 -27.14
C THR A 66 19.33 -23.15 -27.72
N GLY A 67 18.87 -22.49 -28.78
CA GLY A 67 17.68 -22.93 -29.55
C GLY A 67 17.76 -24.35 -30.08
N HIS A 68 18.94 -24.99 -30.12
CA HIS A 68 19.07 -26.39 -30.48
C HIS A 68 18.41 -27.35 -29.49
N ALA A 69 18.20 -26.91 -28.24
CA ALA A 69 17.51 -27.68 -27.20
C ALA A 69 16.00 -27.83 -27.47
N ILE A 70 15.42 -27.08 -28.42
CA ILE A 70 14.05 -27.32 -28.86
C ILE A 70 14.02 -28.69 -29.54
N SER A 71 13.34 -29.66 -28.93
CA SER A 71 13.50 -31.07 -29.28
C SER A 71 13.17 -31.35 -30.76
N PRO A 72 14.00 -32.13 -31.49
CA PRO A 72 13.70 -32.59 -32.84
C PRO A 72 12.41 -33.41 -32.94
N SER A 73 11.92 -33.95 -31.81
CA SER A 73 10.63 -34.65 -31.72
C SER A 73 9.42 -33.74 -31.95
N TYR A 74 9.62 -32.42 -31.91
CA TYR A 74 8.62 -31.41 -32.20
C TYR A 74 9.05 -30.55 -33.42
N PRO A 75 9.05 -31.13 -34.63
CA PRO A 75 9.62 -30.48 -35.81
C PRO A 75 8.88 -29.18 -36.18
N GLU A 76 7.57 -29.12 -35.95
CA GLU A 76 6.76 -27.96 -36.34
C GLU A 76 7.07 -26.72 -35.49
N ILE A 77 7.18 -26.83 -34.16
CA ILE A 77 7.55 -25.69 -33.32
C ILE A 77 9.01 -25.29 -33.53
N ARG A 78 9.91 -26.28 -33.74
CA ARG A 78 11.30 -26.03 -34.09
C ARG A 78 11.41 -25.25 -35.41
N GLN A 79 10.58 -25.59 -36.39
CA GLN A 79 10.49 -24.85 -37.66
C GLN A 79 10.02 -23.42 -37.44
N VAL A 80 9.03 -23.17 -36.57
CA VAL A 80 8.57 -21.80 -36.25
C VAL A 80 9.73 -20.92 -35.76
N PHE A 81 10.53 -21.40 -34.80
CA PHE A 81 11.69 -20.65 -34.32
C PHE A 81 12.76 -20.50 -35.41
N SER A 82 13.03 -21.56 -36.18
CA SER A 82 14.03 -21.54 -37.25
C SER A 82 13.69 -20.54 -38.37
N ASP A 83 12.46 -20.58 -38.88
CA ASP A 83 11.98 -19.70 -39.95
C ASP A 83 11.92 -18.24 -39.49
N TYR A 84 11.50 -18.02 -38.25
CA TYR A 84 11.40 -16.68 -37.71
C TYR A 84 12.79 -16.04 -37.52
N SER A 85 13.73 -16.79 -36.94
CA SER A 85 15.09 -16.32 -36.64
C SER A 85 15.96 -16.19 -37.88
N SER A 86 15.91 -17.14 -38.81
CA SER A 86 16.70 -17.11 -40.05
C SER A 86 16.38 -15.90 -40.92
N LYS A 87 15.10 -15.51 -41.02
CA LYS A 87 14.66 -14.28 -41.70
C LYS A 87 15.25 -12.99 -41.11
N ARG A 88 15.80 -13.07 -39.89
CA ARG A 88 16.44 -11.95 -39.18
C ARG A 88 17.96 -12.12 -39.06
N GLY A 89 18.52 -13.12 -39.75
CA GLY A 89 19.94 -13.44 -39.68
C GLY A 89 20.36 -13.93 -38.29
N ILE A 90 19.50 -14.68 -37.61
CA ILE A 90 19.76 -15.28 -36.30
C ILE A 90 19.68 -16.80 -36.46
N PHE A 91 20.75 -17.50 -36.11
CA PHE A 91 20.79 -18.96 -36.09
C PHE A 91 20.17 -19.50 -34.79
N LEU A 92 19.62 -20.72 -34.82
CA LEU A 92 19.11 -21.37 -33.61
C LEU A 92 20.17 -21.52 -32.52
N THR A 93 21.46 -21.60 -32.86
CA THR A 93 22.57 -21.60 -31.89
C THR A 93 22.73 -20.28 -31.14
N GLU A 94 22.23 -19.17 -31.69
CA GLU A 94 22.36 -17.83 -31.10
C GLU A 94 21.19 -17.47 -30.19
N LEU A 95 20.05 -18.16 -30.33
CA LEU A 95 18.98 -18.07 -29.36
C LEU A 95 19.42 -18.70 -28.04
N GLN A 96 19.17 -18.03 -26.92
CA GLN A 96 19.36 -18.61 -25.60
C GLN A 96 18.00 -19.00 -25.00
N LEU A 97 17.88 -20.24 -24.58
CA LEU A 97 16.75 -20.74 -23.80
C LEU A 97 17.19 -20.80 -22.35
N ARG A 98 16.45 -20.18 -21.44
CA ARG A 98 16.70 -20.25 -20.01
C ARG A 98 15.43 -20.64 -19.28
N LYS A 99 15.51 -21.46 -18.25
CA LYS A 99 14.39 -21.62 -17.31
C LYS A 99 14.05 -20.25 -16.70
N ALA A 100 12.78 -19.88 -16.73
CA ALA A 100 12.31 -18.65 -16.07
C ALA A 100 12.33 -18.79 -14.55
N VAL A 101 12.01 -19.99 -14.04
CA VAL A 101 12.13 -20.36 -12.62
C VAL A 101 13.13 -21.53 -12.53
N PRO A 102 14.44 -21.25 -12.34
CA PRO A 102 15.50 -22.26 -12.46
C PRO A 102 15.34 -23.48 -11.56
N GLU A 103 14.90 -23.25 -10.32
CA GLU A 103 14.79 -24.28 -9.28
C GLU A 103 13.50 -25.10 -9.36
N ALA A 104 12.48 -24.63 -10.10
CA ALA A 104 11.20 -25.31 -10.19
C ALA A 104 11.33 -26.71 -10.80
N GLN A 105 10.67 -27.66 -10.17
CA GLN A 105 10.60 -29.06 -10.56
C GLN A 105 9.16 -29.46 -10.89
N PRO A 106 8.94 -30.48 -11.75
CA PRO A 106 7.60 -30.99 -12.04
C PRO A 106 6.86 -31.47 -10.79
N ALA A 107 7.59 -31.94 -9.76
CA ALA A 107 7.03 -32.40 -8.50
C ALA A 107 6.37 -31.28 -7.68
N ASP A 108 6.74 -30.02 -7.90
CA ASP A 108 6.20 -28.85 -7.18
C ASP A 108 4.73 -28.58 -7.55
N THR A 109 4.19 -29.29 -8.55
CA THR A 109 2.78 -29.21 -8.95
C THR A 109 1.83 -29.84 -7.95
N LEU A 110 2.32 -30.69 -7.05
CA LEU A 110 1.49 -31.39 -6.07
C LEU A 110 1.44 -30.58 -4.77
N PHE A 111 0.32 -29.90 -4.53
CA PHE A 111 0.07 -29.18 -3.29
C PHE A 111 -0.92 -29.96 -2.41
N ILE A 112 -0.59 -30.11 -1.13
CA ILE A 112 -1.49 -30.64 -0.11
C ILE A 112 -1.76 -29.53 0.89
N ASP A 113 -3.02 -29.15 1.03
CA ASP A 113 -3.43 -28.17 2.03
C ASP A 113 -3.16 -28.73 3.44
N PRO A 114 -2.30 -28.09 4.25
CA PRO A 114 -1.91 -28.62 5.55
C PRO A 114 -3.06 -28.60 6.58
N LYS A 115 -4.13 -27.84 6.34
CA LYS A 115 -5.30 -27.75 7.23
C LYS A 115 -6.41 -28.71 6.82
N SER A 116 -6.74 -28.76 5.53
CA SER A 116 -7.84 -29.59 5.04
C SER A 116 -7.41 -30.98 4.56
N GLY A 117 -6.12 -31.21 4.35
CA GLY A 117 -5.58 -32.44 3.75
C GLY A 117 -5.92 -32.59 2.26
N GLN A 118 -6.58 -31.60 1.65
CA GLN A 118 -7.01 -31.67 0.26
C GLN A 118 -5.83 -31.46 -0.70
N GLY A 119 -5.66 -32.40 -1.64
CA GLY A 119 -4.69 -32.27 -2.74
C GLY A 119 -5.19 -31.36 -3.86
N ARG A 120 -4.31 -30.54 -4.43
CA ARG A 120 -4.57 -29.70 -5.61
C ARG A 120 -3.36 -29.71 -6.54
N ILE A 121 -3.64 -29.63 -7.85
CA ILE A 121 -2.59 -29.49 -8.87
C ILE A 121 -2.33 -28.00 -9.10
N LEU A 122 -1.11 -27.56 -8.83
CA LEU A 122 -0.64 -26.20 -9.10
C LEU A 122 -0.11 -26.09 -10.54
N PRO A 123 -0.08 -24.87 -11.10
CA PRO A 123 0.62 -24.60 -12.35
C PRO A 123 2.10 -24.97 -12.26
N ASP A 124 2.56 -25.72 -13.25
CA ASP A 124 3.94 -26.16 -13.33
C ASP A 124 4.87 -25.07 -13.85
N LEU A 125 5.65 -24.48 -12.96
CA LEU A 125 6.57 -23.39 -13.29
C LEU A 125 7.85 -23.89 -13.99
N SER A 126 8.15 -25.19 -13.93
CA SER A 126 9.35 -25.77 -14.53
C SER A 126 9.30 -25.84 -16.06
N ARG A 127 8.12 -25.57 -16.66
CA ARG A 127 7.89 -25.54 -18.11
C ARG A 127 7.95 -24.13 -18.73
N ILE A 128 8.30 -23.12 -17.92
CA ILE A 128 8.38 -21.73 -18.37
C ILE A 128 9.83 -21.41 -18.76
N TYR A 129 10.00 -20.93 -20.00
CA TYR A 129 11.30 -20.58 -20.56
C TYR A 129 11.33 -19.13 -21.02
N LEU A 130 12.44 -18.47 -20.72
CA LEU A 130 12.88 -17.25 -21.36
C LEU A 130 13.56 -17.61 -22.67
N ILE A 131 13.11 -17.04 -23.78
CA ILE A 131 13.78 -17.11 -25.07
C ILE A 131 14.44 -15.76 -25.31
N LEU A 132 15.77 -15.74 -25.34
CA LEU A 132 16.54 -14.52 -25.59
C LEU A 132 17.13 -14.53 -26.99
N PHE A 133 17.01 -13.39 -27.66
CA PHE A 133 17.58 -13.08 -28.95
C PHE A 133 18.92 -12.35 -28.76
N PRO A 134 19.89 -12.52 -29.67
CA PRO A 134 21.17 -11.80 -29.60
C PRO A 134 21.03 -10.29 -29.88
N LYS A 135 19.86 -9.83 -30.34
CA LYS A 135 19.53 -8.44 -30.65
C LYS A 135 18.01 -8.22 -30.54
N PRO A 136 17.55 -6.98 -30.31
CA PRO A 136 16.13 -6.66 -30.33
C PRO A 136 15.46 -7.01 -31.67
N VAL A 137 14.29 -7.63 -31.61
CA VAL A 137 13.47 -8.03 -32.78
C VAL A 137 11.99 -7.78 -32.48
N ASN A 138 11.16 -7.60 -33.51
CA ASN A 138 9.71 -7.55 -33.34
C ASN A 138 9.17 -8.96 -33.10
N VAL A 139 8.86 -9.27 -31.84
CA VAL A 139 8.48 -10.59 -31.33
C VAL A 139 7.00 -10.96 -31.57
N ASP A 140 6.12 -10.01 -31.88
CA ASP A 140 4.68 -10.26 -32.00
C ASP A 140 4.34 -11.32 -33.05
N PRO A 141 4.92 -11.31 -34.27
CA PRO A 141 4.67 -12.35 -35.26
C PRO A 141 5.17 -13.74 -34.84
N LEU A 142 6.15 -13.82 -33.94
CA LEU A 142 6.59 -15.10 -33.37
C LEU A 142 5.58 -15.58 -32.34
N MET A 143 5.23 -14.75 -31.37
CA MET A 143 4.27 -15.08 -30.31
C MET A 143 2.93 -15.53 -30.91
N ALA A 144 2.38 -14.79 -31.87
CA ALA A 144 1.13 -15.14 -32.56
C ALA A 144 1.18 -16.49 -33.31
N LYS A 145 2.37 -16.94 -33.73
CA LYS A 145 2.57 -18.27 -34.33
C LYS A 145 2.72 -19.35 -33.26
N LEU A 146 3.46 -19.06 -32.19
CA LEU A 146 3.67 -19.97 -31.08
C LEU A 146 2.37 -20.27 -30.34
N GLU A 147 1.50 -19.28 -30.10
CA GLU A 147 0.21 -19.47 -29.42
C GLU A 147 -0.75 -20.41 -30.17
N LYS A 148 -0.58 -20.55 -31.48
CA LYS A 148 -1.36 -21.49 -32.30
C LYS A 148 -0.82 -22.91 -32.26
N ARG A 149 0.32 -23.16 -31.60
CA ARG A 149 0.96 -24.47 -31.49
C ARG A 149 0.32 -25.29 -30.37
N PRO A 150 -0.02 -26.57 -30.61
CA PRO A 150 -0.59 -27.43 -29.56
C PRO A 150 0.36 -27.63 -28.38
N GLU A 151 1.66 -27.49 -28.59
CA GLU A 151 2.71 -27.62 -27.57
C GLU A 151 2.84 -26.42 -26.61
N VAL A 152 2.31 -25.24 -27.00
CA VAL A 152 2.48 -23.98 -26.26
C VAL A 152 1.25 -23.74 -25.39
N GLU A 153 1.48 -23.44 -24.12
CA GLU A 153 0.45 -23.07 -23.15
C GLU A 153 0.17 -21.56 -23.21
N TYR A 154 1.22 -20.75 -23.21
CA TYR A 154 1.14 -19.31 -23.48
C TYR A 154 2.48 -18.75 -23.95
N THR A 155 2.44 -17.56 -24.55
CA THR A 155 3.60 -16.69 -24.72
C THR A 155 3.30 -15.31 -24.16
N HIS A 156 4.32 -14.58 -23.71
CA HIS A 156 4.19 -13.14 -23.48
C HIS A 156 5.54 -12.42 -23.68
N GLY A 157 5.47 -11.18 -24.17
CA GLY A 157 6.62 -10.28 -24.28
C GLY A 157 6.96 -9.66 -22.92
N PRO A 158 8.12 -8.97 -22.79
CA PRO A 158 8.60 -8.53 -21.49
C PRO A 158 7.58 -7.64 -20.82
N VAL A 159 7.46 -7.79 -19.50
CA VAL A 159 6.55 -6.93 -18.73
C VAL A 159 7.12 -5.52 -18.71
N GLN A 160 6.31 -4.56 -19.15
CA GLN A 160 6.56 -3.15 -18.95
C GLN A 160 5.82 -2.68 -17.69
N TRP A 161 6.56 -2.09 -16.78
CA TRP A 161 6.06 -1.37 -15.63
C TRP A 161 6.05 0.10 -16.00
N VAL A 162 4.86 0.69 -16.09
CA VAL A 162 4.73 2.13 -16.22
C VAL A 162 4.48 2.65 -14.81
N GLU A 163 5.38 3.49 -14.30
CA GLU A 163 5.09 4.31 -13.13
C GLU A 163 3.92 5.21 -13.53
N MET A 164 2.74 4.95 -12.94
CA MET A 164 1.59 5.81 -13.15
C MET A 164 1.95 7.20 -12.64
N ALA A 165 1.44 8.25 -13.27
CA ALA A 165 1.63 9.60 -12.78
C ALA A 165 1.15 9.67 -11.33
N VAL A 166 2.10 9.81 -10.40
CA VAL A 166 1.82 9.99 -8.98
C VAL A 166 1.08 11.31 -8.86
N GLU A 167 -0.20 11.23 -8.51
CA GLU A 167 -0.98 12.42 -8.18
C GLU A 167 -0.48 12.89 -6.81
N THR A 168 0.40 13.88 -6.82
CA THR A 168 0.91 14.54 -5.61
C THR A 168 -0.06 15.62 -5.16
N PRO A 169 -0.37 15.72 -3.86
CA PRO A 169 -1.15 16.84 -3.33
C PRO A 169 -0.53 18.18 -3.73
N ASP A 170 -1.36 19.13 -4.13
CA ASP A 170 -0.97 20.53 -4.42
C ASP A 170 -1.15 21.47 -3.22
N ASP A 171 -1.52 20.92 -2.07
CA ASP A 171 -1.74 21.61 -0.80
C ASP A 171 -0.45 22.31 -0.33
N PRO A 172 -0.48 23.62 0.00
CA PRO A 172 0.72 24.41 0.29
C PRO A 172 1.65 23.83 1.36
N PHE A 173 1.10 23.29 2.46
CA PHE A 173 1.90 22.70 3.54
C PHE A 173 2.45 21.30 3.21
N TYR A 174 1.88 20.63 2.21
CA TYR A 174 2.49 19.42 1.67
C TYR A 174 3.63 19.79 0.72
N VAL A 175 3.38 20.73 -0.20
CA VAL A 175 4.34 21.16 -1.23
C VAL A 175 5.59 21.81 -0.63
N ASP A 176 5.45 22.58 0.47
CA ASP A 176 6.58 23.21 1.16
C ASP A 176 7.39 22.26 2.05
N GLY A 177 6.93 21.00 2.19
CA GLY A 177 7.58 19.95 2.98
C GLY A 177 7.33 20.02 4.49
N THR A 178 6.46 20.91 4.98
CA THR A 178 6.14 20.99 6.42
C THR A 178 5.39 19.75 6.92
N GLN A 179 4.66 19.05 6.04
CA GLN A 179 4.00 17.78 6.34
C GLN A 179 4.89 16.53 6.16
N TRP A 180 6.16 16.62 6.56
CA TRP A 180 7.15 15.53 6.47
C TRP A 180 6.70 14.18 7.04
N TYR A 181 5.75 14.19 8.00
CA TYR A 181 5.25 12.97 8.62
C TYR A 181 4.48 12.08 7.64
N LEU A 182 3.92 12.63 6.56
CA LEU A 182 3.25 11.84 5.53
C LEU A 182 4.25 10.96 4.77
N ASP A 183 5.46 11.47 4.51
CA ASP A 183 6.55 10.67 3.94
C ASP A 183 7.05 9.61 4.93
N ALA A 184 7.15 9.98 6.21
CA ALA A 184 7.61 9.07 7.27
C ALA A 184 6.71 7.83 7.43
N ILE A 185 5.41 7.98 7.20
CA ILE A 185 4.45 6.85 7.21
C ILE A 185 4.20 6.24 5.83
N GLN A 186 4.98 6.64 4.81
CA GLN A 186 4.86 6.18 3.43
C GLN A 186 3.46 6.44 2.81
N ALA A 187 2.80 7.53 3.20
CA ALA A 187 1.50 7.90 2.66
C ALA A 187 1.48 8.03 1.12
N PRO A 188 2.50 8.59 0.44
CA PRO A 188 2.53 8.64 -1.03
C PRO A 188 2.42 7.26 -1.68
N LEU A 189 3.11 6.25 -1.14
CA LEU A 189 3.02 4.88 -1.64
C LEU A 189 1.63 4.27 -1.39
N ALA A 190 0.98 4.63 -0.29
CA ALA A 190 -0.39 4.19 0.00
C ALA A 190 -1.41 4.82 -0.96
N TRP A 191 -1.23 6.10 -1.33
CA TRP A 191 -2.13 6.82 -2.25
C TRP A 191 -2.10 6.28 -3.68
N GLU A 192 -1.00 5.64 -4.09
CA GLU A 192 -0.91 4.89 -5.34
C GLU A 192 -1.82 3.65 -5.36
N ILE A 193 -2.13 3.09 -4.19
CA ILE A 193 -3.05 1.95 -4.04
C ILE A 193 -4.48 2.45 -3.89
N THR A 194 -4.71 3.38 -2.96
CA THR A 194 -6.01 3.99 -2.71
C THR A 194 -5.90 5.33 -2.01
N LYS A 195 -6.75 6.26 -2.41
CA LYS A 195 -6.92 7.58 -1.76
C LYS A 195 -8.07 7.58 -0.74
N GLY A 196 -8.59 6.39 -0.40
CA GLY A 196 -9.79 6.21 0.41
C GLY A 196 -11.08 6.22 -0.40
N SER A 197 -12.21 6.25 0.30
CA SER A 197 -13.56 6.28 -0.28
C SER A 197 -14.48 7.12 0.60
N SER A 198 -15.38 7.88 -0.01
CA SER A 198 -16.33 8.74 0.72
C SER A 198 -17.34 7.93 1.55
N THR A 199 -17.47 6.63 1.26
CA THR A 199 -18.25 5.68 2.05
C THR A 199 -17.55 5.24 3.35
N ILE A 200 -16.24 5.48 3.48
CA ILE A 200 -15.50 5.24 4.71
C ILE A 200 -15.56 6.50 5.56
N ARG A 201 -16.23 6.38 6.72
CA ARG A 201 -16.40 7.45 7.69
C ARG A 201 -15.42 7.26 8.85
N ILE A 202 -14.67 8.31 9.18
CA ILE A 202 -13.89 8.39 10.41
C ILE A 202 -14.62 9.30 11.39
N ALA A 203 -14.95 8.79 12.56
CA ALA A 203 -15.48 9.58 13.65
C ALA A 203 -14.34 10.14 14.49
N LEU A 204 -14.35 11.46 14.66
CA LEU A 204 -13.44 12.21 15.53
C LEU A 204 -14.24 12.57 16.78
N ILE A 205 -13.90 11.93 17.89
CA ILE A 205 -14.46 12.29 19.19
C ILE A 205 -13.43 13.25 19.82
N GLU A 206 -13.76 14.53 19.86
CA GLU A 206 -12.84 15.60 20.28
C GLU A 206 -13.55 16.52 21.28
N ALA A 207 -13.13 16.49 22.55
CA ALA A 207 -13.71 17.33 23.60
C ALA A 207 -13.63 18.84 23.28
N SER A 208 -12.61 19.22 22.50
CA SER A 208 -12.37 20.61 22.12
C SER A 208 -13.17 21.08 20.89
N GLY A 209 -13.98 20.19 20.30
CA GLY A 209 -14.77 20.47 19.10
C GLY A 209 -13.94 20.60 17.83
N VAL A 210 -14.62 20.69 16.69
CA VAL A 210 -14.01 20.85 15.35
C VAL A 210 -14.65 22.05 14.66
N GLU A 211 -13.86 22.92 14.03
CA GLU A 211 -14.37 24.02 13.22
C GLU A 211 -15.04 23.48 11.93
N LEU A 212 -16.37 23.36 11.95
CA LEU A 212 -17.15 22.64 10.94
C LEU A 212 -17.25 23.40 9.60
N ASP A 213 -17.07 24.72 9.62
CA ASP A 213 -17.10 25.62 8.47
C ASP A 213 -15.70 26.00 7.97
N HIS A 214 -14.64 25.37 8.50
CA HIS A 214 -13.28 25.56 8.00
C HIS A 214 -13.19 25.19 6.51
N GLU A 215 -12.58 26.08 5.71
CA GLU A 215 -12.58 25.98 4.24
C GLU A 215 -12.04 24.65 3.70
N ASP A 216 -11.05 24.08 4.41
CA ASP A 216 -10.40 22.82 4.05
C ASP A 216 -11.07 21.55 4.66
N LEU A 217 -12.13 21.72 5.46
CA LEU A 217 -12.81 20.62 6.17
C LEU A 217 -14.31 20.53 5.89
N MET A 218 -15.00 21.63 5.63
CA MET A 218 -16.46 21.66 5.56
C MET A 218 -17.04 20.68 4.53
N VAL A 219 -16.33 20.46 3.43
CA VAL A 219 -16.74 19.51 2.36
C VAL A 219 -16.54 18.04 2.75
N LYS A 220 -15.89 17.79 3.88
CA LYS A 220 -15.51 16.47 4.42
C LYS A 220 -16.39 16.06 5.58
N ILE A 221 -17.01 17.02 6.29
CA ILE A 221 -17.92 16.76 7.41
C ILE A 221 -19.24 16.20 6.88
N ALA A 222 -19.52 14.93 7.20
CA ALA A 222 -20.73 14.22 6.77
C ALA A 222 -21.82 14.16 7.86
N GLY A 223 -21.51 14.62 9.08
CA GLY A 223 -22.44 14.61 10.21
C GLY A 223 -21.71 14.62 11.54
N GLY A 224 -22.47 14.40 12.62
CA GLY A 224 -21.96 14.53 13.98
C GLY A 224 -23.01 15.09 14.91
N ASP A 225 -22.56 15.63 16.05
CA ASP A 225 -23.42 16.28 17.05
C ASP A 225 -23.35 17.81 17.02
N ASN A 226 -22.61 18.38 16.06
CA ASN A 226 -22.46 19.81 15.82
C ASN A 226 -21.88 20.60 17.01
N ASN A 227 -20.89 20.04 17.72
CA ASN A 227 -20.20 20.69 18.84
C ASN A 227 -21.17 21.26 19.89
N PRO A 228 -21.94 20.39 20.60
CA PRO A 228 -22.98 20.81 21.55
C PRO A 228 -22.55 21.82 22.62
N SER A 229 -21.26 21.87 22.99
CA SER A 229 -20.78 22.86 23.97
C SER A 229 -20.49 24.24 23.36
N GLY A 230 -20.41 24.34 22.03
CA GLY A 230 -19.96 25.54 21.31
C GLY A 230 -18.46 25.82 21.42
N ILE A 231 -17.71 25.02 22.19
CA ILE A 231 -16.24 25.12 22.27
C ILE A 231 -15.64 24.64 20.95
N LEU A 232 -14.78 25.48 20.37
CA LEU A 232 -14.00 25.21 19.18
C LEU A 232 -12.53 25.51 19.49
N SER A 233 -11.64 24.56 19.23
CA SER A 233 -10.20 24.76 19.42
C SER A 233 -9.40 24.33 18.20
N ALA A 234 -8.18 24.87 18.10
CA ALA A 234 -7.21 24.48 17.07
C ALA A 234 -6.84 22.99 17.12
N HIS A 235 -6.99 22.32 18.28
CA HIS A 235 -6.63 20.91 18.42
C HIS A 235 -7.54 20.00 17.59
N GLY A 236 -8.86 20.05 17.82
CA GLY A 236 -9.79 19.17 17.10
C GLY A 236 -9.82 19.47 15.60
N THR A 237 -9.71 20.74 15.20
CA THR A 237 -9.56 21.13 13.78
C THR A 237 -8.28 20.56 13.17
N ALA A 238 -7.15 20.60 13.87
CA ALA A 238 -5.89 20.01 13.38
C ALA A 238 -5.98 18.47 13.25
N VAL A 239 -6.58 17.80 14.25
CA VAL A 239 -6.84 16.34 14.19
C VAL A 239 -7.71 15.99 12.98
N ALA A 240 -8.75 16.78 12.71
CA ALA A 240 -9.58 16.62 11.52
C ALA A 240 -8.81 16.82 10.22
N GLY A 241 -7.92 17.83 10.17
CA GLY A 241 -7.04 18.08 9.03
C GLY A 241 -6.16 16.89 8.69
N PHE A 242 -5.47 16.32 9.70
CA PHE A 242 -4.61 15.16 9.49
C PHE A 242 -5.38 13.93 8.99
N ALA A 243 -6.58 13.71 9.51
CA ALA A 243 -7.40 12.56 9.16
C ALA A 243 -7.99 12.67 7.74
N GLY A 244 -8.54 13.85 7.39
CA GLY A 244 -9.37 13.96 6.20
C GLY A 244 -9.64 15.38 5.71
N ALA A 245 -8.67 16.31 5.76
CA ALA A 245 -8.71 17.54 4.97
C ALA A 245 -9.00 17.29 3.48
N ALA A 246 -9.50 18.31 2.78
CA ALA A 246 -9.85 18.24 1.37
C ALA A 246 -8.59 18.28 0.48
N THR A 247 -7.85 17.17 0.48
CA THR A 247 -6.55 17.08 -0.21
C THR A 247 -6.61 17.31 -1.72
N ASN A 248 -5.57 17.96 -2.25
CA ASN A 248 -5.40 18.32 -3.65
C ASN A 248 -6.41 19.41 -4.11
N ASN A 249 -6.64 20.40 -3.27
CA ASN A 249 -7.51 21.56 -3.53
C ASN A 249 -6.75 22.91 -3.56
N GLY A 250 -5.42 22.89 -3.42
CA GLY A 250 -4.57 24.09 -3.34
C GLY A 250 -4.68 24.90 -2.04
N ILE A 251 -5.29 24.35 -0.99
CA ILE A 251 -5.51 25.01 0.31
C ILE A 251 -4.89 24.15 1.40
N GLY A 252 -4.34 24.79 2.44
CA GLY A 252 -4.02 24.12 3.69
C GLY A 252 -3.15 22.86 3.53
N VAL A 253 -3.67 21.74 4.02
CA VAL A 253 -2.91 20.52 4.32
C VAL A 253 -3.40 19.32 3.53
N ALA A 254 -2.47 18.48 3.08
CA ALA A 254 -2.81 17.14 2.63
C ALA A 254 -3.19 16.24 3.81
N SER A 255 -4.19 15.38 3.65
CA SER A 255 -4.61 14.42 4.66
C SER A 255 -4.18 13.01 4.29
N LEU A 256 -4.13 12.11 5.27
CA LEU A 256 -3.91 10.69 4.98
C LEU A 256 -5.07 10.11 4.14
N GLY A 257 -6.31 10.50 4.43
CA GLY A 257 -7.52 10.03 3.77
C GLY A 257 -8.16 11.04 2.83
N TRP A 258 -7.59 11.22 1.62
CA TRP A 258 -8.07 12.24 0.67
C TRP A 258 -9.57 12.15 0.38
N LYS A 259 -10.10 10.93 0.24
CA LYS A 259 -11.49 10.68 -0.17
C LYS A 259 -12.38 10.23 0.97
N ILE A 260 -11.92 10.13 2.22
CA ILE A 260 -12.78 9.74 3.35
C ILE A 260 -13.78 10.83 3.71
N THR A 261 -14.74 10.52 4.57
CA THR A 261 -15.60 11.54 5.21
C THR A 261 -15.45 11.50 6.72
N LEU A 262 -15.73 12.63 7.37
CA LEU A 262 -15.56 12.82 8.80
C LEU A 262 -16.93 12.89 9.49
N LEU A 263 -17.02 12.28 10.67
CA LEU A 263 -18.08 12.52 11.64
C LEU A 263 -17.45 13.21 12.86
N THR A 264 -18.06 14.25 13.39
CA THR A 264 -17.48 15.01 14.52
C THR A 264 -18.37 14.90 15.75
N TYR A 265 -17.82 14.45 16.86
CA TYR A 265 -18.54 14.32 18.13
C TYR A 265 -17.77 15.03 19.24
N GLN A 266 -18.49 15.83 20.03
CA GLN A 266 -17.93 16.48 21.19
C GLN A 266 -18.49 15.85 22.47
N PRO A 267 -17.68 15.11 23.24
CA PRO A 267 -18.07 14.76 24.60
C PRO A 267 -18.16 16.07 25.41
N VAL A 268 -19.27 16.27 26.11
CA VAL A 268 -19.48 17.50 26.89
C VAL A 268 -18.54 17.46 28.12
N PRO A 269 -17.78 18.54 28.40
CA PRO A 269 -16.79 18.55 29.49
C PRO A 269 -17.37 18.57 30.90
N ASP A 270 -18.63 18.95 31.04
CA ASP A 270 -19.30 19.24 32.30
C ASP A 270 -20.35 18.15 32.53
N ASP A 271 -19.96 17.04 33.17
CA ASP A 271 -20.96 15.98 33.38
C ASP A 271 -20.74 15.10 34.62
N ASP A 272 -21.71 15.22 35.54
CA ASP A 272 -22.04 14.20 36.53
C ASP A 272 -22.56 12.91 35.86
N GLU A 273 -22.99 12.94 34.59
CA GLU A 273 -23.41 11.79 33.78
C GLU A 273 -22.27 11.20 32.94
N ARG A 274 -21.49 10.39 33.62
CA ARG A 274 -20.32 9.65 33.14
C ARG A 274 -20.55 8.71 31.92
N THR A 275 -21.70 8.74 31.24
CA THR A 275 -22.04 7.90 30.08
C THR A 275 -22.00 8.62 28.73
N VAL A 276 -21.83 9.96 28.70
CA VAL A 276 -21.86 10.71 27.42
C VAL A 276 -20.78 10.25 26.45
N LEU A 277 -19.53 10.07 26.89
CA LEU A 277 -18.47 9.56 26.01
C LEU A 277 -18.80 8.17 25.43
N ALA A 278 -19.32 7.26 26.26
CA ALA A 278 -19.80 5.95 25.80
C ALA A 278 -20.94 6.10 24.77
N GLY A 279 -21.85 7.05 25.00
CA GLY A 279 -22.89 7.44 24.06
C GLY A 279 -22.32 7.92 22.72
N LYS A 280 -21.32 8.81 22.72
CA LYS A 280 -20.68 9.32 21.50
C LYS A 280 -19.97 8.22 20.70
N ILE A 281 -19.32 7.27 21.39
CA ILE A 281 -18.75 6.08 20.74
C ILE A 281 -19.84 5.28 20.05
N ASN A 282 -20.96 5.03 20.74
CA ASN A 282 -22.09 4.30 20.17
C ASN A 282 -22.78 5.07 19.02
N ASP A 283 -22.93 6.39 19.14
CA ASP A 283 -23.48 7.25 18.08
C ASP A 283 -22.61 7.22 16.83
N ALA A 284 -21.28 7.24 16.98
CA ALA A 284 -20.34 7.09 15.88
C ALA A 284 -20.50 5.74 15.17
N VAL A 285 -20.61 4.65 15.91
CA VAL A 285 -20.89 3.31 15.35
C VAL A 285 -22.21 3.32 14.57
N ASN A 286 -23.28 3.85 15.16
CA ASN A 286 -24.62 3.91 14.54
C ASN A 286 -24.66 4.79 13.29
N ALA A 287 -23.86 5.85 13.26
CA ALA A 287 -23.67 6.71 12.08
C ALA A 287 -22.79 6.06 10.99
N GLY A 288 -22.33 4.82 11.21
CA GLY A 288 -21.58 4.03 10.25
C GLY A 288 -20.09 4.37 10.19
N ALA A 289 -19.52 4.86 11.29
CA ALA A 289 -18.08 5.03 11.39
C ALA A 289 -17.37 3.68 11.21
N ARG A 290 -16.28 3.67 10.43
CA ARG A 290 -15.38 2.52 10.28
C ARG A 290 -14.13 2.67 11.13
N VAL A 291 -13.81 3.91 11.51
CA VAL A 291 -12.73 4.25 12.43
C VAL A 291 -13.27 5.27 13.43
N ILE A 292 -12.91 5.12 14.70
CA ILE A 292 -13.13 6.11 15.76
C ILE A 292 -11.76 6.56 16.25
N ASN A 293 -11.49 7.86 16.21
CA ASN A 293 -10.29 8.47 16.76
C ASN A 293 -10.61 9.29 18.01
N MET A 294 -9.81 9.11 19.06
CA MET A 294 -9.89 9.83 20.33
C MET A 294 -8.52 10.40 20.70
N SER A 295 -8.24 11.65 20.32
CA SER A 295 -6.95 12.30 20.59
C SER A 295 -6.95 13.09 21.91
N PHE A 296 -7.51 12.51 22.96
CA PHE A 296 -7.60 13.16 24.28
C PHE A 296 -7.38 12.15 25.40
N ARG A 297 -7.26 12.67 26.63
CA ARG A 297 -7.23 11.90 27.87
C ARG A 297 -8.48 12.16 28.70
N THR A 298 -8.86 11.21 29.53
CA THR A 298 -9.91 11.42 30.53
C THR A 298 -9.30 11.88 31.87
N VAL A 299 -9.96 12.81 32.54
CA VAL A 299 -9.57 13.31 33.87
C VAL A 299 -10.75 13.17 34.83
N LYS A 300 -10.49 12.84 36.09
CA LYS A 300 -11.49 12.84 37.16
C LYS A 300 -11.47 14.20 37.85
N ASN A 301 -12.45 15.04 37.58
CA ASN A 301 -12.61 16.33 38.27
C ASN A 301 -13.71 16.22 39.32
N ASP A 302 -13.38 16.45 40.59
CA ASP A 302 -14.35 16.90 41.60
C ASP A 302 -14.46 18.45 41.60
N GLU A 303 -13.70 19.18 40.77
CA GLU A 303 -13.75 20.65 40.67
C GLU A 303 -13.49 21.14 39.23
N ASN A 304 -14.35 22.05 38.77
CA ASN A 304 -14.37 22.74 37.48
C ASN A 304 -12.95 23.05 36.93
N LEU A 305 -12.55 22.41 35.84
CA LEU A 305 -11.38 22.80 35.06
C LEU A 305 -11.77 22.96 33.60
N GLU A 306 -11.79 24.23 33.19
CA GLU A 306 -11.77 24.64 31.79
C GLU A 306 -10.65 23.90 31.03
N ALA A 307 -10.91 23.70 29.74
CA ALA A 307 -10.06 23.06 28.74
C ALA A 307 -8.56 23.12 29.03
N CYS A 308 -7.90 21.96 28.87
CA CYS A 308 -6.46 21.73 28.97
C CYS A 308 -5.60 22.94 28.55
N PRO A 309 -5.12 23.77 29.49
CA PRO A 309 -4.03 24.68 29.20
C PRO A 309 -2.75 23.86 29.32
N ASP A 310 -2.03 23.70 28.21
CA ASP A 310 -0.66 23.22 28.23
C ASP A 310 0.27 24.44 28.48
N PRO A 311 1.17 24.44 29.48
CA PRO A 311 1.48 23.37 30.43
C PRO A 311 0.61 23.37 31.71
N LEU A 312 0.43 22.17 32.27
CA LEU A 312 -0.29 21.94 33.52
C LEU A 312 0.30 22.74 34.69
N PRO A 313 -0.54 23.33 35.57
CA PRO A 313 -0.08 24.04 36.75
C PRO A 313 0.75 23.13 37.69
N PRO A 314 1.79 23.66 38.37
CA PRO A 314 2.53 22.90 39.38
C PRO A 314 1.61 22.51 40.55
N GLY A 315 1.43 21.21 40.82
CA GLY A 315 0.66 20.70 41.96
C GLY A 315 -0.40 19.63 41.66
N PHE A 316 -0.62 19.28 40.38
CA PHE A 316 -1.56 18.22 40.01
C PHE A 316 -1.06 16.82 40.41
N ASN A 317 -1.92 16.04 41.11
CA ASN A 317 -1.63 14.67 41.49
C ASN A 317 -2.01 13.68 40.37
N LYS A 318 -1.07 12.85 39.93
CA LYS A 318 -1.22 11.86 38.84
C LYS A 318 -2.41 10.90 38.99
N GLY A 319 -2.92 10.69 40.20
CA GLY A 319 -4.08 9.82 40.49
C GLY A 319 -5.44 10.36 40.00
N GLN A 320 -5.51 11.62 39.56
CA GLN A 320 -6.73 12.25 39.06
C GLN A 320 -6.84 12.24 37.51
N ILE A 321 -5.82 11.79 36.79
CA ILE A 321 -5.65 12.04 35.34
C ILE A 321 -5.88 10.77 34.49
N ASN A 322 -6.40 9.69 35.10
CA ASN A 322 -6.58 8.42 34.38
C ASN A 322 -7.78 7.65 34.96
N TRP A 323 -8.99 8.14 34.68
CA TRP A 323 -10.20 7.57 35.25
C TRP A 323 -10.74 6.43 34.38
N ASP A 324 -10.69 5.20 34.90
CA ASP A 324 -11.36 4.03 34.30
C ASP A 324 -12.88 4.18 34.43
N TYR A 325 -13.59 4.12 33.30
CA TYR A 325 -15.04 4.08 33.28
C TYR A 325 -15.57 2.82 32.60
N PRO A 326 -16.23 1.89 33.32
CA PRO A 326 -16.75 0.65 32.74
C PRO A 326 -17.63 0.84 31.51
N ALA A 327 -18.44 1.89 31.46
CA ALA A 327 -19.29 2.15 30.30
C ALA A 327 -18.50 2.54 29.04
N VAL A 328 -17.37 3.24 29.19
CA VAL A 328 -16.50 3.58 28.04
C VAL A 328 -15.80 2.33 27.55
N ARG A 329 -15.32 1.47 28.46
CA ARG A 329 -14.76 0.15 28.09
C ARG A 329 -15.79 -0.69 27.33
N ASP A 330 -17.02 -0.78 27.83
CA ASP A 330 -18.08 -1.56 27.18
C ASP A 330 -18.44 -0.98 25.80
N ALA A 331 -18.44 0.35 25.65
CA ALA A 331 -18.68 1.02 24.37
C ALA A 331 -17.53 0.79 23.37
N VAL A 332 -16.26 0.85 23.81
CA VAL A 332 -15.10 0.50 22.98
C VAL A 332 -15.18 -0.96 22.54
N ALA A 333 -15.48 -1.88 23.46
CA ALA A 333 -15.66 -3.29 23.15
C ALA A 333 -16.82 -3.53 22.15
N ALA A 334 -17.94 -2.82 22.31
CA ALA A 334 -19.06 -2.87 21.39
C ALA A 334 -18.71 -2.33 20.00
N ALA A 335 -17.95 -1.23 19.91
CA ALA A 335 -17.47 -0.67 18.65
C ALA A 335 -16.56 -1.66 17.91
N ILE A 336 -15.59 -2.26 18.63
CA ILE A 336 -14.70 -3.29 18.07
C ILE A 336 -15.50 -4.51 17.62
N GLY A 337 -16.45 -4.97 18.44
CA GLY A 337 -17.36 -6.07 18.09
C GLY A 337 -18.23 -5.77 16.86
N SER A 338 -18.44 -4.49 16.55
CA SER A 338 -19.15 -4.00 15.35
C SER A 338 -18.22 -3.76 14.15
N ASN A 339 -16.97 -4.25 14.20
CA ASN A 339 -15.96 -4.13 13.15
C ASN A 339 -15.54 -2.67 12.86
N VAL A 340 -15.48 -1.87 13.93
CA VAL A 340 -14.94 -0.50 13.92
C VAL A 340 -13.54 -0.51 14.52
N VAL A 341 -12.60 0.14 13.84
CA VAL A 341 -11.25 0.34 14.36
C VAL A 341 -11.28 1.50 15.36
N VAL A 342 -10.78 1.30 16.57
CA VAL A 342 -10.72 2.34 17.60
C VAL A 342 -9.26 2.74 17.81
N ILE A 343 -8.97 4.03 17.72
CA ILE A 343 -7.64 4.62 17.87
C ILE A 343 -7.72 5.66 18.98
N ALA A 344 -6.76 5.62 19.90
CA ALA A 344 -6.69 6.56 21.02
C ALA A 344 -5.24 6.95 21.32
N ALA A 345 -5.04 8.22 21.70
CA ALA A 345 -3.72 8.75 22.03
C ALA A 345 -3.18 8.15 23.34
N ALA A 346 -1.88 7.81 23.34
CA ALA A 346 -1.21 7.20 24.50
C ALA A 346 -0.91 8.18 25.65
N GLY A 347 -0.93 9.49 25.37
CA GLY A 347 -0.60 10.56 26.32
C GLY A 347 0.80 11.13 26.13
N ASN A 348 1.02 12.36 26.61
CA ASN A 348 2.24 13.15 26.36
C ASN A 348 3.13 13.29 27.61
N ASP A 349 2.85 12.57 28.70
CA ASP A 349 3.49 12.79 30.01
C ASP A 349 4.91 12.20 30.13
N ALA A 350 5.38 11.44 29.12
CA ALA A 350 6.75 10.91 28.99
C ALA A 350 7.37 10.31 30.26
N SER A 351 6.57 9.65 31.11
CA SER A 351 7.08 9.03 32.34
C SER A 351 7.78 7.70 32.06
N SER A 352 8.83 7.40 32.83
CA SER A 352 9.53 6.10 32.81
C SER A 352 8.57 4.95 33.17
N GLY A 353 8.04 4.30 32.14
CA GLY A 353 7.05 3.23 32.24
C GLY A 353 5.88 3.51 31.30
N ASN A 354 5.53 2.56 30.43
CA ASN A 354 4.41 2.68 29.49
C ASN A 354 3.08 2.77 30.24
N VAL A 355 2.76 3.94 30.80
CA VAL A 355 1.46 4.22 31.40
C VAL A 355 0.61 4.84 30.30
N PHE A 356 -0.13 4.00 29.58
CA PHE A 356 -1.16 4.45 28.66
C PHE A 356 -2.28 5.14 29.44
N ILE A 357 -2.80 6.23 28.88
CA ILE A 357 -3.98 6.95 29.40
C ILE A 357 -5.28 6.33 28.88
N TYR A 358 -6.38 6.50 29.60
CA TYR A 358 -7.72 6.19 29.10
C TYR A 358 -8.17 7.26 28.08
N PRO A 359 -8.75 6.88 26.93
CA PRO A 359 -9.26 5.53 26.60
C PRO A 359 -8.26 4.57 25.91
N CYS A 360 -7.00 4.97 25.68
CA CYS A 360 -6.00 4.13 25.02
C CYS A 360 -5.74 2.79 25.74
N TYR A 361 -5.80 2.76 27.07
CA TYR A 361 -5.67 1.51 27.84
C TYR A 361 -6.74 0.46 27.50
N GLU A 362 -7.93 0.89 27.05
CA GLU A 362 -9.06 -0.01 26.73
C GLU A 362 -9.07 -0.48 25.28
N VAL A 363 -8.21 0.08 24.43
CA VAL A 363 -8.06 -0.38 23.06
C VAL A 363 -7.18 -1.64 23.11
N PRO A 364 -7.71 -2.84 22.79
CA PRO A 364 -6.91 -4.04 22.79
C PRO A 364 -5.76 -3.87 21.80
N PHE A 365 -4.55 -4.17 22.24
CA PHE A 365 -3.35 -4.13 21.40
C PHE A 365 -3.45 -5.19 20.30
N THR A 366 -4.20 -4.92 19.24
CA THR A 366 -3.95 -5.59 17.97
C THR A 366 -2.66 -5.01 17.42
N VAL A 367 -1.56 -5.65 17.78
CA VAL A 367 -0.28 -5.53 17.08
C VAL A 367 -0.56 -5.99 15.66
N TRP A 368 -0.91 -5.07 14.76
CA TRP A 368 -0.73 -5.31 13.34
C TRP A 368 0.77 -5.23 13.10
N PRO A 369 1.46 -6.34 12.79
CA PRO A 369 2.86 -6.24 12.40
C PRO A 369 2.92 -5.35 11.15
N ALA A 370 3.67 -4.26 11.27
CA ALA A 370 4.13 -3.47 10.13
C ALA A 370 5.03 -4.33 9.23
#